data_AF-A0A2G1VI23-F1
#
_entry.id   AF-A0A2G1VI23-F1
#
_cell.length_a   1.000
_cell.length_b   1.000
_cell.length_c   1.000
_cell.angle_alpha   90.00
_cell.angle_beta   90.00
_cell.angle_gamma   90.00
#
_symmetry.space_group_name_H-M   'P 1'
#
loop_
_entity.id
_entity.type
_entity.pdbx_description
1 polymer ?
#
loop_
_entity_poly.entity_id
_entity_poly.type
_entity_poly.pdbx_seq_one_letter_code
_entity_poly.pdbx_strand_id
1 'polypeptide(L)' 'MIPIILAGGFVFLSHQLGGFFGVWLGGVFFDRFASYDQVWYLAIALGVFSAIAHLLVRERPAPREGLAYGG' A
#
# COMPACT_ATOMS: atom_id res chain seq x y z
N MET A 1 9.43 13.71 16.73
CA MET A 1 9.86 12.31 16.98
C MET A 1 8.68 11.34 17.04
N ILE A 2 7.71 11.52 17.94
CA ILE A 2 6.49 10.67 18.03
C ILE A 2 5.68 10.57 16.72
N PRO A 3 5.41 11.64 15.94
CA PRO A 3 4.56 11.53 14.74
C PRO A 3 5.17 10.70 13.60
N ILE A 4 6.50 10.67 13.47
CA ILE A 4 7.20 9.88 12.44
C ILE A 4 7.11 8.38 12.76
N ILE A 5 7.22 8.01 14.03
CA ILE A 5 7.12 6.61 14.49
C ILE A 5 5.69 6.09 14.31
N LEU A 6 4.68 6.90 14.61
CA LEU A 6 3.27 6.51 14.41
C LEU A 6 2.94 6.36 12.92
N ALA A 7 3.41 7.29 12.06
CA ALA A 7 3.21 7.18 10.62
C ALA A 7 3.90 5.94 10.04
N GLY A 8 5.18 5.71 10.38
CA GLY A 8 5.91 4.52 9.96
C GLY A 8 5.30 3.21 10.49
N GLY A 9 4.88 3.20 11.76
CA GLY A 9 4.21 2.07 12.39
C GLY A 9 2.87 1.74 11.73
N PHE A 10 2.09 2.75 11.36
CA PHE A 10 0.83 2.57 10.63
C PHE A 10 1.04 1.97 9.23
N VAL A 11 2.05 2.46 8.49
CA VAL A 11 2.42 1.91 7.17
C VAL A 11 2.86 0.45 7.31
N PHE A 12 3.71 0.14 8.29
CA PHE A 12 4.21 -1.22 8.53
C PHE A 12 3.08 -2.18 8.89
N LEU A 13 2.20 -1.80 9.81
CA LEU A 13 1.04 -2.61 10.19
C LEU A 13 0.13 -2.88 8.97
N SER A 14 -0.14 -1.85 8.17
CA SER A 14 -0.97 -1.98 6.96
C SER A 14 -0.35 -2.95 5.95
N HIS A 15 0.98 -2.94 5.81
CA HIS A 15 1.68 -3.89 4.96
C HIS A 15 1.54 -5.34 5.45
N GLN A 16 1.71 -5.58 6.75
CA GLN A 16 1.55 -6.91 7.34
C GLN A 16 0.12 -7.45 7.20
N LEU A 17 -0.88 -6.59 7.41
CA LEU A 17 -2.28 -6.96 7.20
C LEU A 17 -2.55 -7.28 5.72
N GLY A 18 -2.02 -6.49 4.79
CA GLY A 18 -2.14 -6.74 3.35
C GLY A 18 -1.56 -8.10 2.95
N GLY A 19 -0.36 -8.45 3.45
CA GLY A 19 0.26 -9.75 3.19
C GLY A 19 -0.55 -10.92 3.76
N PHE A 20 -1.06 -10.78 4.99
CA PHE A 20 -1.93 -11.77 5.61
C PHE A 20 -3.21 -11.99 4.80
N PHE A 21 -3.95 -10.92 4.50
CA PHE A 21 -5.21 -11.01 3.76
C PHE A 21 -5.00 -11.53 2.34
N GLY A 22 -3.89 -11.19 1.68
CA GLY A 22 -3.57 -11.70 0.34
C GLY A 22 -3.45 -13.24 0.31
N VAL A 23 -2.65 -13.82 1.20
CA VAL A 23 -2.45 -15.29 1.24
C VAL A 23 -3.70 -16.00 1.78
N TRP A 24 -4.34 -15.46 2.82
CA TRP A 24 -5.52 -16.06 3.42
C TRP A 24 -6.73 -16.09 2.46
N LEU A 25 -7.03 -14.98 1.79
CA LEU A 25 -8.09 -14.94 0.77
C LEU A 25 -7.75 -15.84 -0.42
N GLY A 26 -6.46 -15.96 -0.77
CA GLY A 26 -5.98 -16.91 -1.77
C GLY A 26 -6.38 -18.36 -1.44
N GLY A 27 -6.16 -18.79 -0.20
CA GLY A 27 -6.59 -20.11 0.27
C GLY A 27 -8.11 -20.28 0.30
N VAL A 28 -8.84 -19.31 0.88
CA VAL A 28 -10.30 -19.37 0.98
C VAL A 28 -10.98 -19.42 -0.38
N PHE A 29 -10.54 -18.62 -1.35
CA PHE A 29 -11.10 -18.67 -2.71
C PHE A 29 -10.77 -19.97 -3.43
N PHE A 30 -9.58 -20.51 -3.24
CA PHE A 30 -9.22 -21.81 -3.79
C PHE A 30 -10.07 -22.94 -3.21
N ASP A 31 -10.27 -22.97 -1.88
CA ASP A 31 -11.12 -23.99 -1.22
C ASP A 31 -12.58 -23.92 -1.69
N ARG A 32 -13.07 -22.72 -2.05
CA ARG A 32 -14.47 -22.48 -2.43
C ARG A 32 -14.75 -22.70 -3.91
N PHE A 33 -13.80 -22.36 -4.78
CA PHE A 33 -14.00 -22.36 -6.22
C PHE A 33 -13.10 -23.35 -6.98
N ALA A 34 -12.17 -24.01 -6.29
CA ALA A 34 -11.13 -24.86 -6.86
C ALA A 34 -10.33 -24.19 -7.99
N SER A 35 -10.31 -22.85 -8.01
CA SER A 35 -9.64 -22.03 -9.01
C SER A 35 -9.06 -20.77 -8.36
N TYR A 36 -8.01 -20.23 -8.96
CA TYR A 36 -7.35 -18.98 -8.56
C TYR A 36 -7.84 -17.76 -9.35
N ASP A 37 -8.76 -17.92 -10.30
CA ASP A 37 -9.22 -16.82 -11.15
C ASP A 37 -9.72 -15.63 -10.34
N GLN A 38 -10.44 -15.88 -9.25
CA GLN A 38 -10.97 -14.88 -8.32
C GLN A 38 -9.84 -14.10 -7.64
N VAL A 39 -8.74 -14.77 -7.28
CA VAL A 39 -7.56 -14.16 -6.68
C VAL A 39 -6.87 -13.24 -7.69
N TRP A 40 -6.76 -13.68 -8.94
CA TRP A 40 -6.20 -12.87 -10.02
C TRP A 40 -7.05 -11.64 -10.31
N TYR A 41 -8.37 -11.77 -10.38
CA TYR A 41 -9.26 -10.60 -10.54
C TYR A 41 -9.13 -9.62 -9.37
N LEU A 42 -9.00 -10.11 -8.13
CA LEU A 42 -8.78 -9.26 -6.96
C LEU A 42 -7.43 -8.53 -7.05
N ALA A 43 -6.36 -9.21 -7.48
CA ALA A 43 -5.05 -8.61 -7.69
C ALA A 43 -5.09 -7.51 -8.77
N ILE A 44 -5.79 -7.75 -9.88
CA ILE A 44 -5.99 -6.76 -10.94
C ILE A 44 -6.76 -5.55 -10.40
N ALA A 45 -7.86 -5.77 -9.67
CA ALA A 45 -8.67 -4.69 -9.10
C ALA A 45 -7.86 -3.82 -8.12
N LEU A 46 -7.04 -4.44 -7.26
CA LEU A 46 -6.15 -3.73 -6.33
C LEU A 46 -5.05 -2.96 -7.06
N GLY A 47 -4.49 -3.52 -8.14
CA GLY A 47 -3.50 -2.86 -8.98
C GLY A 47 -4.07 -1.61 -9.67
N VAL A 48 -5.27 -1.71 -10.23
CA VAL A 48 -5.99 -0.57 -10.84
C VAL A 48 -6.33 0.48 -9.79
N PHE A 49 -6.82 0.06 -8.61
CA PHE A 49 -7.09 0.98 -7.51
C PHE A 49 -5.82 1.74 -7.09
N SER A 50 -4.68 1.05 -6.97
CA SER A 50 -3.39 1.66 -6.68
C SER A 50 -3.00 2.68 -7.74
N ALA A 51 -3.12 2.33 -9.03
CA ALA A 51 -2.81 3.26 -10.12
C ALA A 51 -3.68 4.53 -10.06
N ILE A 52 -5.00 4.38 -9.84
CA ILE A 52 -5.91 5.52 -9.68
C ILE A 52 -5.51 6.38 -8.46
N ALA A 53 -5.20 5.75 -7.32
CA ALA A 53 -4.78 6.46 -6.12
C ALA A 53 -3.50 7.28 -6.38
N HIS A 54 -2.54 6.74 -7.12
CA HIS A 54 -1.33 7.46 -7.52
C HIS A 54 -1.63 8.64 -8.45
N LEU A 55 -2.57 8.50 -9.39
CA LEU A 55 -2.99 9.61 -10.25
C LEU A 55 -3.69 10.74 -9.49
N LEU A 56 -4.35 10.44 -8.37
CA LEU A 56 -5.01 11.44 -7.52
C LEU A 56 -4.03 12.16 -6.57
N VAL A 57 -2.82 11.62 -6.38
CA VAL A 57 -1.79 12.26 -5.56
C VAL A 57 -1.29 13.51 -6.27
N ARG A 58 -1.52 14.66 -5.62
CA ARG A 58 -0.92 15.93 -6.03
C ARG A 58 0.42 16.08 -5.34
N GLU A 59 1.50 15.97 -6.10
CA GLU A 59 2.83 16.26 -5.59
C GLU A 59 2.94 17.76 -5.28
N ARG A 60 2.98 18.11 -3.99
CA ARG A 60 3.44 19.43 -3.58
C ARG A 60 4.97 19.41 -3.64
N PRO A 61 5.61 20.40 -4.28
CA PRO A 61 7.07 20.51 -4.22
C PRO A 61 7.49 20.46 -2.76
N ALA A 62 8.41 19.55 -2.44
CA ALA A 62 9.05 19.57 -1.13
C ALA A 62 9.60 20.98 -0.92
N PRO A 63 9.38 21.62 0.25
CA PRO A 63 10.05 22.87 0.56
C PRO A 63 11.53 22.68 0.26
N ARG A 64 12.11 23.54 -0.59
CA ARG A 64 13.57 23.56 -0.75
C ARG A 64 14.10 23.88 0.65
N GLU A 65 14.69 22.89 1.31
CA GLU A 65 15.59 23.14 2.43
C GLU A 65 16.72 23.99 1.89
N GLY A 66 16.52 25.30 1.97
CA GLY A 66 17.52 26.29 1.61
C GLY A 66 18.70 26.12 2.56
N LEU A 67 19.83 25.72 2.00
CA LEU A 67 21.16 26.28 2.31
C LEU A 67 21.38 26.67 3.79
N ALA A 68 21.35 25.71 4.70
CA ALA A 68 21.82 25.88 6.09
C ALA A 68 23.19 25.23 6.33
N TYR A 69 24.09 25.31 5.34
CA TYR A 69 25.54 25.14 5.52
C TYR A 69 26.27 26.34 4.92
N GLY A 70 26.14 27.48 5.59
CA GLY A 70 26.85 28.72 5.29
C GLY A 70 26.83 29.61 6.54
N GLY A 71 27.90 29.51 7.33
CA GLY A 71 28.11 30.21 8.60
C GLY A 71 29.02 29.41 9.52
#